data_AF-A0A8S3YS64-F1
#
_entry.id   AF-A0A8S3YS64-F1
#
_cell.length_a   1.000
_cell.length_b   1.000
_cell.length_c   1.000
_cell.angle_alpha   90.00
_cell.angle_beta   90.00
_cell.angle_gamma   90.00
#
_symmetry.space_group_name_H-M   'P 1'
#
loop_
_entity.id
_entity.type
_entity.pdbx_description
1 polymer ?
#
loop_
_entity_poly.entity_id
_entity_poly.type
_entity_poly.pdbx_seq_one_letter_code
_entity_poly.pdbx_strand_id
1 'polypeptide(L)'
;MMMDSVSRLLVVILVGVSYVVQTMALNCVYSNRRCSCDPSVTFVTCNDLDQIPPLNTGGNVTEVTSLTFQGGNITSITRSSLPLGLTQITIIGNPLTNISDDALDATAATLQYVYIEGAEFSNLPKALKKVTNLTQLSIVDTAIQDWDIATLKKLGATV
;
A
#
# COMPACT_ATOMS: atom_id res chain seq x y z
N MET A 1 -11.39 -39.03 -38.17
CA MET A 1 -11.52 -39.12 -36.70
C MET A 1 -10.26 -38.57 -36.02
N MET A 2 -9.85 -37.32 -36.32
CA MET A 2 -8.68 -36.65 -35.70
C MET A 2 -8.94 -35.18 -35.32
N MET A 3 -9.97 -34.53 -35.87
CA MET A 3 -10.31 -33.13 -35.57
C MET A 3 -11.04 -32.92 -34.22
N ASP A 4 -11.61 -33.98 -33.64
CA ASP A 4 -12.40 -33.88 -32.40
C ASP A 4 -11.49 -33.80 -31.14
N SER A 5 -10.37 -34.52 -31.13
CA SER A 5 -9.42 -34.52 -30.00
C SER A 5 -8.62 -33.22 -29.90
N VAL A 6 -8.24 -32.60 -31.02
CA VAL A 6 -7.47 -31.34 -31.01
C VAL A 6 -8.34 -30.19 -30.49
N SER A 7 -9.61 -30.14 -30.87
CA SER A 7 -10.56 -29.12 -30.42
C SER A 7 -10.85 -29.24 -28.91
N ARG A 8 -11.06 -30.46 -28.41
CA ARG A 8 -11.25 -30.72 -26.97
C ARG A 8 -10.00 -30.37 -26.15
N LEU A 9 -8.81 -30.69 -26.66
CA LEU A 9 -7.55 -30.36 -25.99
C LEU A 9 -7.34 -28.84 -25.93
N LEU A 10 -7.62 -28.11 -27.01
CA LEU A 10 -7.55 -26.65 -27.04
C LEU A 10 -8.51 -26.01 -26.03
N VAL A 11 -9.75 -26.49 -25.94
CA VAL A 11 -10.74 -26.00 -24.97
C VAL A 11 -10.31 -26.28 -23.54
N VAL A 12 -9.78 -27.48 -23.26
CA VAL A 12 -9.27 -27.83 -21.92
C VAL A 12 -8.05 -26.98 -21.54
N ILE A 13 -7.15 -26.71 -22.49
CA ILE A 13 -6.01 -25.82 -22.27
C ILE A 13 -6.50 -24.38 -22.03
N LEU A 14 -7.42 -23.86 -22.83
CA LEU A 14 -7.96 -22.50 -22.65
C LEU A 14 -8.70 -22.34 -21.33
N VAL A 15 -9.54 -23.31 -20.94
CA VAL A 15 -10.24 -23.31 -19.65
C VAL A 15 -9.26 -23.47 -18.50
N GLY A 16 -8.28 -24.38 -18.62
CA GLY A 16 -7.24 -24.59 -17.61
C GLY A 16 -6.35 -23.35 -17.42
N VAL A 17 -5.93 -22.72 -18.51
CA VAL A 17 -5.17 -21.46 -18.49
C VAL A 17 -6.03 -20.33 -17.93
N SER A 18 -7.28 -20.20 -18.35
CA SER A 18 -8.20 -19.18 -17.79
C SER A 18 -8.41 -19.37 -16.29
N TYR A 19 -8.59 -20.61 -15.83
CA TYR A 19 -8.75 -20.95 -14.42
C TYR A 19 -7.46 -20.65 -13.63
N VAL A 20 -6.29 -21.05 -14.13
CA VAL A 20 -4.98 -20.74 -13.52
C VAL A 20 -4.75 -19.23 -13.45
N VAL A 21 -5.05 -18.50 -14.52
CA VAL A 21 -4.96 -17.02 -14.56
C VAL A 21 -5.93 -16.40 -13.54
N GLN A 22 -7.14 -16.96 -13.37
CA GLN A 22 -8.08 -16.52 -12.34
C GLN A 22 -7.57 -16.76 -10.92
N THR A 23 -6.85 -17.87 -10.68
CA THR A 23 -6.31 -18.17 -9.34
C THR A 23 -5.16 -17.24 -8.91
N MET A 24 -4.42 -16.63 -9.83
CA MET A 24 -3.31 -15.72 -9.48
C MET A 24 -3.79 -14.30 -9.08
N ALA A 25 -5.00 -13.90 -9.46
CA ALA A 25 -5.55 -12.58 -9.17
C ALA A 25 -6.30 -12.48 -7.82
N LEU A 26 -6.51 -13.59 -7.10
CA LEU A 26 -7.49 -13.65 -6.01
C LEU A 26 -6.97 -13.27 -4.61
N ASN A 27 -5.65 -13.06 -4.43
CA ASN A 27 -5.04 -12.91 -3.10
C ASN A 27 -4.41 -11.54 -2.83
N CYS A 28 -4.63 -10.54 -3.69
CA CYS A 28 -4.11 -9.21 -3.42
C CYS A 28 -4.83 -8.58 -2.21
N VAL A 29 -4.07 -7.85 -1.39
CA VAL A 29 -4.60 -7.25 -0.15
C VAL A 29 -5.69 -6.21 -0.40
N TYR A 30 -5.71 -5.58 -1.58
CA TYR A 30 -6.78 -4.69 -2.02
C TYR A 30 -7.47 -5.27 -3.25
N SER A 31 -8.77 -5.55 -3.13
CA SER A 31 -9.61 -5.99 -4.25
C SER A 31 -10.04 -4.79 -5.11
N ASN A 32 -9.08 -4.13 -5.77
CA ASN A 32 -9.33 -3.00 -6.64
C ASN A 32 -8.49 -3.11 -7.92
N ARG A 33 -9.11 -2.89 -9.10
CA ARG A 33 -8.43 -2.94 -10.41
C ARG A 33 -7.27 -1.96 -10.57
N ARG A 34 -7.22 -0.93 -9.71
CA ARG A 34 -6.15 0.06 -9.65
C ARG A 34 -4.97 -0.38 -8.81
N CYS A 35 -5.12 -1.48 -8.08
CA CYS A 35 -4.08 -2.09 -7.27
C CYS A 35 -3.53 -3.34 -7.94
N SER A 36 -2.22 -3.48 -7.89
CA SER A 36 -1.49 -4.67 -8.33
C SER A 36 -0.61 -5.16 -7.20
N CYS A 37 -0.61 -6.48 -7.00
CA CYS A 37 0.33 -7.16 -6.13
C CYS A 37 1.40 -7.84 -6.98
N ASP A 38 2.64 -7.87 -6.50
CA ASP A 38 3.68 -8.70 -7.09
C ASP A 38 3.36 -10.21 -6.89
N PRO A 39 4.06 -11.13 -7.59
CA PRO A 39 3.79 -12.57 -7.47
C PRO A 39 3.94 -13.13 -6.05
N SER A 40 4.76 -12.49 -5.19
CA SER A 40 4.91 -12.88 -3.78
C SER A 40 3.90 -12.20 -2.84
N VAL A 41 3.11 -11.24 -3.35
CA VAL A 41 2.14 -10.44 -2.60
C VAL A 41 2.79 -9.69 -1.42
N THR A 42 4.07 -9.34 -1.56
CA THR A 42 4.83 -8.57 -0.56
C THR A 42 4.90 -7.08 -0.93
N PHE A 43 4.79 -6.77 -2.22
CA PHE A 43 4.76 -5.42 -2.77
C PHE A 43 3.41 -5.14 -3.39
N VAL A 44 2.79 -4.05 -2.96
CA VAL A 44 1.48 -3.62 -3.42
C VAL A 44 1.60 -2.21 -3.95
N THR A 45 1.17 -2.02 -5.20
CA THR A 45 1.13 -0.69 -5.83
C THR A 45 -0.28 -0.39 -6.28
N CYS A 46 -0.81 0.75 -5.87
CA CYS A 46 -2.11 1.23 -6.28
C CYS A 46 -1.98 2.61 -6.94
N ASN A 47 -2.68 2.80 -8.07
CA ASN A 47 -2.60 4.02 -8.86
C ASN A 47 -3.95 4.72 -9.00
N ASP A 48 -3.99 6.05 -8.97
CA ASP A 48 -5.19 6.84 -9.29
C ASP A 48 -6.42 6.44 -8.47
N LEU A 49 -6.25 6.34 -7.15
CA LEU A 49 -7.33 6.05 -6.21
C LEU A 49 -7.92 7.34 -5.64
N ASP A 50 -9.25 7.41 -5.53
CA ASP A 50 -9.92 8.50 -4.81
C ASP A 50 -9.95 8.27 -3.28
N GLN A 51 -9.79 7.01 -2.87
CA GLN A 51 -9.73 6.58 -1.47
C GLN A 51 -9.04 5.22 -1.38
N ILE A 52 -8.44 4.91 -0.24
CA ILE A 52 -7.83 3.59 -0.01
C ILE A 52 -8.95 2.53 0.06
N PRO A 53 -8.90 1.47 -0.77
CA PRO A 53 -9.88 0.39 -0.72
C PRO A 53 -9.83 -0.35 0.62
N PRO A 54 -10.93 -0.98 1.05
CA PRO A 54 -10.89 -1.86 2.21
C PRO A 54 -9.95 -3.05 1.97
N LEU A 55 -9.31 -3.52 3.04
CA LEU A 55 -8.47 -4.72 3.01
C LEU A 55 -9.33 -5.95 2.68
N ASN A 56 -8.81 -6.83 1.84
CA ASN A 56 -9.38 -8.13 1.56
C ASN A 56 -9.12 -9.07 2.74
N THR A 57 -10.10 -9.24 3.62
CA THR A 57 -9.99 -10.08 4.83
C THR A 57 -10.31 -11.56 4.60
N GLY A 58 -10.66 -11.95 3.37
CA GLY A 58 -11.10 -13.32 3.03
C GLY A 58 -10.04 -14.25 2.44
N GLY A 59 -8.83 -13.74 2.15
CA GLY A 59 -7.76 -14.48 1.49
C GLY A 59 -6.58 -14.81 2.41
N ASN A 60 -5.73 -15.76 1.97
CA ASN A 60 -4.41 -15.97 2.56
C ASN A 60 -3.49 -14.84 2.08
N VAL A 61 -3.66 -13.66 2.66
CA VAL A 61 -2.87 -12.47 2.33
C VAL A 61 -1.49 -12.67 2.92
N THR A 62 -0.48 -12.87 2.07
CA THR A 62 0.93 -12.89 2.48
C THR A 62 1.27 -11.60 3.24
N GLU A 63 2.28 -11.63 4.11
CA GLU A 63 2.76 -10.44 4.82
C GLU A 63 3.22 -9.36 3.81
N VAL A 64 2.35 -8.39 3.54
CA VAL A 64 2.66 -7.21 2.73
C VAL A 64 3.69 -6.40 3.50
N THR A 65 4.86 -6.20 2.92
CA THR A 65 5.94 -5.44 3.55
C THR A 65 6.07 -4.04 2.95
N SER A 66 5.70 -3.86 1.69
CA SER A 66 5.81 -2.57 1.00
C SER A 66 4.51 -2.18 0.30
N LEU A 67 4.06 -0.96 0.56
CA LEU A 67 2.82 -0.40 0.02
C LEU A 67 3.07 0.95 -0.64
N THR A 68 2.67 1.06 -1.91
CA THR A 68 2.76 2.28 -2.70
C THR A 68 1.39 2.75 -3.17
N PHE A 69 1.06 4.03 -2.90
CA PHE A 69 -0.08 4.74 -3.47
C PHE A 69 0.43 5.88 -4.36
N GLN A 70 0.09 5.88 -5.64
CA GLN A 70 0.58 6.87 -6.60
C GLN A 70 -0.55 7.53 -7.36
N GLY A 71 -0.61 8.86 -7.32
CA GLY A 71 -1.65 9.63 -7.98
C GLY A 71 -3.05 9.40 -7.40
N GLY A 72 -3.99 10.22 -7.84
CA GLY A 72 -5.39 10.15 -7.40
C GLY A 72 -5.75 11.27 -6.42
N ASN A 73 -6.66 10.97 -5.51
CA ASN A 73 -7.29 11.92 -4.61
C ASN A 73 -7.44 11.37 -3.19
N ILE A 74 -6.52 10.51 -2.73
CA ILE A 74 -6.53 10.03 -1.35
C ILE A 74 -6.24 11.22 -0.43
N THR A 75 -7.23 11.59 0.40
CA THR A 75 -7.10 12.72 1.34
C THR A 75 -6.74 12.28 2.76
N SER A 76 -6.95 11.00 3.10
CA SER A 76 -6.67 10.50 4.45
C SER A 76 -6.26 9.03 4.49
N ILE A 77 -5.43 8.69 5.48
CA ILE A 77 -5.10 7.31 5.84
C ILE A 77 -5.67 6.99 7.22
N THR A 78 -6.32 5.83 7.34
CA THR A 78 -6.92 5.34 8.59
C THR A 78 -6.37 3.98 8.98
N ARG A 79 -6.55 3.56 10.23
CA ARG A 79 -6.08 2.26 10.72
C ARG A 79 -6.56 1.07 9.88
N SER A 80 -7.83 1.08 9.47
CA SER A 80 -8.42 -0.01 8.68
C SER A 80 -7.96 -0.05 7.23
N SER A 81 -7.19 0.95 6.79
CA SER A 81 -6.74 1.07 5.39
C SER A 81 -5.37 0.43 5.14
N LEU A 82 -4.59 0.15 6.19
CA LEU A 82 -3.23 -0.38 6.07
C LEU A 82 -3.13 -1.84 6.53
N PRO A 83 -2.44 -2.72 5.78
CA PRO A 83 -2.13 -4.06 6.24
C PRO A 83 -1.18 -4.06 7.45
N LEU A 84 -1.17 -5.19 8.17
CA LEU A 84 -0.26 -5.43 9.28
C LEU A 84 1.15 -5.70 8.75
N GLY A 85 2.17 -5.41 9.56
CA GLY A 85 3.55 -5.82 9.27
C GLY A 85 4.31 -5.03 8.22
N LEU A 86 3.75 -3.91 7.72
CA LEU A 86 4.45 -3.04 6.76
C LEU A 86 5.81 -2.59 7.31
N THR A 87 6.81 -2.65 6.43
CA THR A 87 8.14 -2.09 6.64
C THR A 87 8.35 -0.81 5.84
N GLN A 88 7.59 -0.63 4.75
CA GLN A 88 7.67 0.54 3.89
C GLN A 88 6.29 1.06 3.45
N ILE A 89 6.12 2.38 3.50
CA ILE A 89 4.99 3.10 2.90
C ILE A 89 5.52 4.20 1.97
N THR A 90 4.99 4.26 0.76
CA THR A 90 5.30 5.29 -0.24
C THR A 90 4.00 5.88 -0.76
N ILE A 91 3.87 7.21 -0.71
CA ILE A 91 2.67 7.91 -1.17
C ILE A 91 3.08 9.11 -2.01
N ILE A 92 2.63 9.16 -3.26
CA ILE A 92 3.08 10.17 -4.23
C ILE A 92 1.87 10.79 -4.88
N GLY A 93 1.84 12.13 -4.95
CA GLY A 93 0.84 12.88 -5.72
C GLY A 93 -0.59 12.63 -5.24
N ASN A 94 -0.79 12.58 -3.92
CA ASN A 94 -2.10 12.47 -3.30
C ASN A 94 -2.27 13.62 -2.29
N PRO A 95 -3.39 14.37 -2.33
CA PRO A 95 -3.62 15.55 -1.48
C PRO A 95 -3.98 15.14 -0.05
N LEU A 96 -3.10 14.39 0.60
CA LEU A 96 -3.26 13.94 1.97
C LEU A 96 -3.30 15.14 2.91
N THR A 97 -4.41 15.31 3.61
CA THR A 97 -4.56 16.33 4.65
C THR A 97 -4.39 15.72 6.04
N ASN A 98 -4.54 14.39 6.19
CA ASN A 98 -4.49 13.72 7.48
C ASN A 98 -3.99 12.26 7.40
N ILE A 99 -3.24 11.85 8.43
CA ILE A 99 -3.04 10.43 8.78
C ILE A 99 -3.58 10.29 10.20
N SER A 100 -4.66 9.52 10.38
CA SER A 100 -5.30 9.37 11.69
C SER A 100 -4.30 8.91 12.75
N ASP A 101 -4.45 9.39 13.99
CA ASP A 101 -3.50 9.16 15.08
C ASP A 101 -3.22 7.66 15.34
N ASP A 102 -4.14 6.77 15.01
CA ASP A 102 -4.07 5.31 15.17
C ASP A 102 -3.69 4.55 13.88
N ALA A 103 -3.51 5.25 12.77
CA ALA A 103 -3.33 4.62 11.46
C ALA A 103 -2.11 3.70 11.38
N LEU A 104 -1.02 4.08 12.05
CA LEU A 104 0.25 3.36 12.05
C LEU A 104 0.45 2.44 13.26
N ASP A 105 -0.52 2.34 14.18
CA ASP A 105 -0.37 1.57 15.42
C ASP A 105 -0.05 0.09 15.15
N ALA A 106 -0.62 -0.50 14.10
CA ALA A 106 -0.42 -1.90 13.73
C ALA A 106 0.95 -2.19 13.10
N THR A 107 1.65 -1.15 12.64
CA THR A 107 2.95 -1.24 11.96
C THR A 107 4.02 -0.45 12.71
N ALA A 108 3.70 0.10 13.89
CA ALA A 108 4.58 0.97 14.66
C ALA A 108 5.94 0.32 15.00
N ALA A 109 5.93 -1.01 15.18
CA ALA A 109 7.11 -1.81 15.49
C ALA A 109 7.79 -2.42 14.24
N THR A 110 7.25 -2.26 13.04
CA THR A 110 7.79 -2.87 11.80
C THR A 110 8.18 -1.84 10.76
N LEU A 111 7.53 -0.67 10.75
CA LEU A 111 7.70 0.36 9.73
C LEU A 111 9.07 1.04 9.88
N GLN A 112 9.84 1.01 8.80
CA GLN A 112 11.22 1.51 8.72
C GLN A 112 11.33 2.68 7.75
N TYR A 113 10.55 2.68 6.67
CA TYR A 113 10.64 3.67 5.60
C TYR A 113 9.28 4.32 5.33
N VAL A 114 9.24 5.65 5.40
CA VAL A 114 8.07 6.45 4.98
C VAL A 114 8.53 7.50 3.99
N TYR A 115 7.95 7.45 2.79
CA TYR A 115 8.10 8.48 1.77
C TYR A 115 6.73 9.06 1.41
N ILE A 116 6.58 10.37 1.52
CA ILE A 116 5.36 11.09 1.14
C ILE A 116 5.75 12.30 0.28
N GLU A 117 5.14 12.43 -0.88
CA GLU A 117 5.36 13.55 -1.81
C GLU A 117 4.02 14.13 -2.27
N GLY A 118 3.90 15.45 -2.24
CA GLY A 118 2.73 16.16 -2.75
C GLY A 118 1.52 16.10 -1.81
N ALA A 119 1.75 16.12 -0.50
CA ALA A 119 0.70 16.07 0.53
C ALA A 119 0.34 17.46 1.06
N GLU A 120 -0.92 17.70 1.39
CA GLU A 120 -1.44 18.96 1.92
C GLU A 120 -1.42 19.04 3.46
N PHE A 121 -0.43 18.40 4.09
CA PHE A 121 -0.28 18.48 5.54
C PHE A 121 0.02 19.91 5.99
N SER A 122 -0.74 20.40 6.97
CA SER A 122 -0.44 21.66 7.67
C SER A 122 0.54 21.46 8.83
N ASN A 123 0.64 20.23 9.34
CA ASN A 123 1.47 19.85 10.48
C ASN A 123 1.99 18.41 10.29
N LEU A 124 3.08 18.06 10.95
CA LEU A 124 3.57 16.68 10.98
C LEU A 124 2.50 15.75 11.59
N PRO A 125 2.07 14.67 10.91
CA PRO A 125 1.06 13.76 11.44
C PRO A 125 1.50 13.09 12.75
N LYS A 126 0.63 13.11 13.77
CA LYS A 126 0.95 12.53 15.10
C LYS A 126 1.20 11.03 15.06
N ALA A 127 0.59 10.32 14.11
CA ALA A 127 0.80 8.88 13.91
C ALA A 127 2.29 8.52 13.75
N LEU A 128 3.08 9.40 13.12
CA LEU A 128 4.53 9.17 12.93
C LEU A 128 5.30 9.15 14.26
N LYS A 129 4.80 9.82 15.30
CA LYS A 129 5.45 9.85 16.63
C LYS A 129 5.42 8.49 17.34
N LYS A 130 4.54 7.58 16.91
CA LYS A 130 4.39 6.25 17.49
C LYS A 130 5.28 5.20 16.83
N VAL A 131 5.84 5.50 15.66
CA VAL A 131 6.69 4.56 14.92
C VAL A 131 8.08 4.56 15.55
N THR A 132 8.49 3.43 16.12
CA THR A 132 9.74 3.35 16.91
C THR A 132 10.94 2.86 16.12
N ASN A 133 10.70 2.20 14.97
CA ASN A 133 11.74 1.56 14.15
C ASN A 133 12.00 2.31 12.83
N LEU A 134 11.53 3.55 12.72
CA LEU A 134 11.73 4.36 11.53
C LEU A 134 13.22 4.69 11.36
N THR A 135 13.78 4.33 10.21
CA THR A 135 15.16 4.63 9.83
C THR A 135 15.22 5.72 8.76
N GLN A 136 14.13 5.93 8.03
CA GLN A 136 14.02 6.97 7.02
C GLN A 136 12.61 7.55 6.97
N LEU A 137 12.54 8.88 7.06
CA LEU A 137 11.34 9.67 6.84
C LEU A 137 11.65 10.75 5.82
N SER A 138 10.90 10.77 4.72
CA SER A 138 10.95 11.82 3.71
C SER A 138 9.53 12.31 3.45
N ILE A 139 9.29 13.59 3.72
CA ILE A 139 8.04 14.26 3.39
C ILE A 139 8.42 15.49 2.58
N VAL A 140 8.06 15.52 1.30
CA VAL A 140 8.41 16.59 0.37
C VAL A 140 7.15 17.14 -0.30
N ASP A 141 7.25 18.36 -0.83
CA ASP A 141 6.13 19.06 -1.47
C ASP A 141 4.88 19.09 -0.59
N THR A 142 5.03 19.71 0.58
CA THR A 142 3.98 19.83 1.58
C THR A 142 3.81 21.24 2.12
N ALA A 143 2.69 21.50 2.80
CA ALA A 143 2.34 22.80 3.39
C ALA A 143 2.77 22.94 4.87
N ILE A 144 3.58 22.00 5.38
CA ILE A 144 4.06 22.01 6.77
C ILE A 144 4.99 23.21 6.97
N GLN A 145 4.60 24.09 7.89
CA GLN A 145 5.40 25.26 8.27
C GLN A 145 6.23 25.02 9.54
N ASP A 146 5.74 24.16 10.45
CA ASP A 146 6.44 23.73 11.66
C ASP A 146 6.65 22.21 11.64
N TRP A 147 7.92 21.83 11.54
CA TRP A 147 8.35 20.45 11.35
C TRP A 147 8.52 19.66 12.64
N ASP A 148 8.33 20.25 13.82
CA ASP A 148 8.57 19.58 15.12
C ASP A 148 9.94 18.86 15.11
N ILE A 149 11.01 19.63 14.94
CA ILE A 149 12.37 19.13 14.75
C ILE A 149 12.81 18.18 15.88
N ALA A 150 12.29 18.38 17.10
CA ALA A 150 12.56 17.50 18.23
C ALA A 150 12.01 16.08 18.01
N THR A 151 10.84 15.97 17.38
CA THR A 151 10.27 14.69 16.95
C THR A 151 11.09 14.09 15.81
N LEU A 152 11.42 14.85 14.77
CA LEU A 152 12.15 14.33 13.60
C LEU A 152 13.52 13.76 13.98
N LYS A 153 14.25 14.41 14.90
CA LYS A 153 15.52 13.90 15.43
C LYS A 153 15.39 12.54 16.12
N LYS A 154 14.26 12.25 16.75
CA LYS A 154 14.00 10.96 17.41
C LYS A 154 13.66 9.85 16.41
N LEU A 155 13.11 10.22 15.25
CA LEU A 155 12.67 9.29 14.20
C LEU A 155 13.79 8.89 13.23
N GLY A 156 15.06 9.23 13.53
CA GLY A 156 16.18 8.97 12.62
C GLY A 156 16.09 9.72 11.29
N ALA A 157 15.17 10.70 11.17
CA ALA A 157 14.95 11.45 9.96
C ALA A 157 16.13 12.39 9.68
N THR A 158 16.71 12.30 8.49
CA THR A 158 17.55 13.36 7.94
C THR A 158 16.60 14.35 7.26
N VAL A 159 16.50 15.55 7.83
CA VAL A 159 15.75 16.68 7.26
C VAL A 159 16.64 17.42 6.28
#